data_AF-A0A0B2Q1P9-F1
#
_entry.id   AF-A0A0B2Q1P9-F1
#
_cell.length_a   1.000
_cell.length_b   1.000
_cell.length_c   1.000
_cell.angle_alpha   90.00
_cell.angle_beta   90.00
_cell.angle_gamma   90.00
#
_symmetry.space_group_name_H-M   'P 1'
#
loop_
_entity.id
_entity.type
_entity.pdbx_description
1 polymer ?
#
loop_
_entity_poly.entity_id
_entity_poly.type
_entity_poly.pdbx_seq_one_letter_code
_entity_poly.pdbx_strand_id
1 'polypeptide(L)' 'MDGLFSEKSDVYSFGVLLLEIISGKRNTSFRNHDQSLSLIGYAWNLWNEDNIRYLVDPEISAS' A
#
# COMPACT_ATOMS: atom_id res chain seq x y z
N MET A 1 3.94 21.62 11.07
CA MET A 1 4.45 20.28 10.70
C MET A 1 5.08 19.73 11.97
N ASP A 2 4.23 19.29 12.90
CA ASP A 2 4.66 18.78 14.20
C ASP A 2 4.63 17.26 14.16
N GLY A 3 5.55 16.69 13.37
CA GLY A 3 5.72 15.25 13.28
C GLY A 3 6.58 14.76 14.44
N LEU A 4 6.01 13.92 15.30
CA LEU A 4 6.79 13.11 16.25
C LEU A 4 7.57 12.06 15.44
N PHE A 5 8.78 12.41 15.02
CA PHE A 5 9.73 11.46 14.47
C PHE A 5 10.03 10.38 15.52
N SER A 6 9.81 9.13 15.15
CA SER A 6 10.05 7.98 16.01
C SER A 6 10.35 6.76 15.15
N GLU A 7 10.99 5.76 15.74
CA GLU A 7 11.10 4.45 15.09
C GLU A 7 9.73 3.92 14.62
N LYS A 8 8.64 4.25 15.34
CA LYS A 8 7.29 3.82 14.96
C LYS A 8 6.80 4.49 13.68
N SER A 9 7.03 5.80 13.52
CA SER A 9 6.70 6.50 12.27
C SER A 9 7.54 5.99 11.11
N ASP A 10 8.81 5.69 11.35
CA ASP A 10 9.73 5.21 10.32
C ASP A 10 9.35 3.79 9.84
N VAL A 11 9.02 2.87 10.77
CA VAL A 11 8.52 1.53 10.45
C VAL A 11 7.20 1.60 9.67
N TYR A 12 6.30 2.50 10.07
CA TYR A 12 5.04 2.69 9.35
C TYR A 12 5.27 3.17 7.90
N SER A 13 6.08 4.22 7.73
CA SER A 13 6.40 4.77 6.41
C SER A 13 7.16 3.77 5.53
N PHE A 14 8.04 2.97 6.12
CA PHE A 14 8.70 1.88 5.41
C PHE A 14 7.69 0.82 4.92
N GLY A 15 6.71 0.44 5.76
CA GLY A 15 5.66 -0.49 5.37
C GLY A 15 4.83 0.04 4.19
N VAL A 16 4.48 1.33 4.20
CA VAL A 16 3.79 1.98 3.07
C VAL A 16 4.64 1.93 1.80
N LEU A 17 5.93 2.28 1.91
CA LEU A 17 6.86 2.24 0.78
C LEU A 17 6.96 0.83 0.17
N LEU A 18 7.01 -0.21 1.02
CA LEU A 18 7.01 -1.58 0.54
C LEU A 18 5.75 -1.91 -0.26
N LEU A 19 4.57 -1.51 0.25
CA LEU A 19 3.31 -1.69 -0.47
C LEU A 19 3.31 -0.96 -1.82
N GLU A 20 3.88 0.25 -1.90
CA GLU A 20 4.01 0.99 -3.16
C GLU A 20 4.93 0.27 -4.16
N ILE A 21 6.06 -0.28 -3.70
CA ILE A 21 7.01 -1.03 -4.53
C ILE A 21 6.36 -2.30 -5.10
N ILE A 22 5.76 -3.13 -4.24
CA ILE A 22 5.22 -4.43 -4.68
C ILE A 22 3.99 -4.27 -5.57
N SER A 23 3.23 -3.19 -5.41
CA SER A 23 1.99 -2.97 -6.16
C SER A 23 2.13 -2.08 -7.38
N GLY A 24 3.24 -1.34 -7.50
CA GLY A 24 3.42 -0.30 -8.52
C GLY A 24 2.44 0.89 -8.37
N LYS A 25 1.64 0.92 -7.30
CA LYS A 25 0.60 1.95 -7.06
C LYS A 25 1.08 2.95 -6.02
N ARG A 26 0.91 4.24 -6.32
CA ARG A 26 1.18 5.32 -5.35
C ARG A 26 0.07 5.38 -4.30
N ASN A 27 0.40 5.57 -3.03
CA ASN A 27 -0.60 5.71 -1.96
C ASN A 27 -1.57 6.89 -2.22
N THR A 28 -1.11 7.92 -2.93
CA THR A 28 -1.93 9.09 -3.32
C THR A 28 -2.89 8.84 -4.48
N SER A 29 -2.78 7.73 -5.23
CA SER A 29 -3.64 7.45 -6.38
C SER A 29 -5.07 7.06 -6.00
N PHE A 30 -5.27 6.64 -4.75
CA PHE A 30 -6.58 6.21 -4.22
C PHE A 30 -7.53 7.38 -3.90
N ARG A 31 -7.08 8.64 -4.07
CA ARG A 31 -7.87 9.83 -3.73
C ARG A 31 -9.02 10.13 -4.71
N ASN A 32 -9.02 9.51 -5.90
CA ASN A 32 -9.93 9.83 -7.01
C ASN A 32 -10.74 8.62 -7.54
N HIS A 33 -10.59 7.44 -6.95
CA HIS A 33 -11.42 6.28 -7.30
C HIS A 33 -12.51 6.09 -6.26
N ASP A 34 -13.71 5.75 -6.74
CA ASP A 34 -15.00 5.61 -6.04
C ASP A 34 -15.02 4.59 -4.87
N GLN A 35 -13.85 4.06 -4.52
CA GLN A 35 -13.59 3.18 -3.38
C GLN A 35 -12.43 3.77 -2.60
N SER A 36 -12.75 4.63 -1.64
CA SER A 36 -11.86 5.45 -0.81
C SER A 36 -11.02 4.64 0.20
N LEU A 37 -10.44 3.52 -0.23
CA LEU A 37 -9.46 2.79 0.56
C LEU A 37 -8.08 3.29 0.16
N SER A 38 -7.29 3.77 1.12
CA SER A 38 -5.86 4.01 0.90
C SER A 38 -5.18 2.72 0.40
N LEU A 39 -3.95 2.81 -0.12
CA LEU A 39 -3.21 1.60 -0.53
C LEU A 39 -3.14 0.55 0.58
N ILE A 40 -3.03 1.00 1.82
CA ILE A 40 -3.07 0.16 3.02
C ILE A 40 -4.44 -0.50 3.18
N GLY A 41 -5.54 0.25 3.05
CA GLY A 41 -6.90 -0.29 3.13
C GLY A 41 -7.19 -1.31 2.03
N TYR A 42 -6.72 -1.05 0.82
CA TYR A 42 -6.81 -1.99 -0.30
C TYR A 42 -6.03 -3.28 -0.01
N ALA A 43 -4.77 -3.17 0.42
CA ALA A 43 -3.93 -4.32 0.78
C ALA A 43 -4.54 -5.13 1.94
N TRP A 44 -5.10 -4.45 2.94
CA TRP A 44 -5.76 -5.08 4.08
C TRP A 44 -6.99 -5.89 3.67
N ASN A 45 -7.84 -5.36 2.78
CA ASN A 45 -8.99 -6.09 2.27
C ASN A 45 -8.57 -7.33 1.48
N LEU A 46 -7.60 -7.19 0.57
CA LEU A 46 -7.07 -8.33 -0.17
C LEU A 46 -6.47 -9.41 0.73
N TRP A 47 -5.81 -9.02 1.83
CA TRP A 47 -5.30 -9.95 2.82
C TRP A 47 -6.42 -10.75 3.48
N ASN A 48 -7.48 -10.07 3.95
CA ASN A 48 -8.62 -10.72 4.60
C ASN A 48 -9.44 -11.61 3.66
N GLU A 49 -9.42 -11.31 2.36
CA GLU A 49 -10.11 -12.08 1.32
C GLU A 49 -9.25 -13.19 0.70
N ASP A 50 -8.06 -13.47 1.23
CA ASP A 50 -7.09 -14.45 0.68
C ASP A 50 -6.74 -14.20 -0.81
N ASN A 51 -6.73 -12.93 -1.18
CA ASN A 51 -6.61 -12.41 -2.53
C ASN A 51 -5.38 -11.51 -2.69
N ILE A 52 -4.39 -11.64 -1.80
CA ILE A 52 -3.19 -10.79 -1.76
C ILE A 52 -2.40 -10.77 -3.07
N ARG A 53 -2.51 -11.82 -3.90
CA ARG A 53 -1.90 -11.88 -5.24
C ARG A 53 -2.30 -10.73 -6.16
N TYR A 54 -3.50 -10.16 -6.02
CA TYR A 54 -3.95 -9.01 -6.82
C TYR A 54 -3.29 -7.70 -6.40
N LEU A 55 -2.57 -7.69 -5.28
CA LEU A 55 -1.77 -6.54 -4.87
C LEU A 55 -0.50 -6.43 -5.72
N VAL A 56 0.06 -7.54 -6.18
CA VAL A 56 1.37 -7.57 -6.86
C VAL A 56 1.25 -6.96 -8.26
N ASP A 57 2.19 -6.09 -8.60
CA ASP A 57 2.30 -5.51 -9.93
C ASP A 57 2.46 -6.62 -10.99
N PRO A 58 1.64 -6.64 -12.06
CA PRO A 58 1.78 -7.59 -13.16
C PRO A 58 3.20 -7.67 -13.76
N GLU A 59 3.93 -6.55 -13.81
CA GLU A 59 5.32 -6.52 -14.31
C GLU A 59 6.28 -7.30 -13.39
N ILE A 60 6.01 -7.33 -12.09
CA ILE A 60 6.75 -8.15 -11.11
C ILE A 60 6.36 -9.63 -11.27
N SER A 61 5.07 -9.90 -11.51
CA SER A 61 4.57 -11.28 -11.66
C SER A 61 4.91 -11.94 -13.00
N ALA A 62 5.35 -11.17 -14.00
CA ALA A 62 5.68 -11.67 -15.33
C ALA A 62 7.11 -12.21 -15.48
N SER A 63 7.91 -12.19 -14.39
CA SER A 63 9.31 -12.65 -14.36
C SER A 63 9.48 -14.09 -13.92
#